data_AF-A0A3B0XB18-F1
#
_entry.id   AF-A0A3B0XB18-F1
#
_cell.length_a   1.000
_cell.length_b   1.000
_cell.length_c   1.000
_cell.angle_alpha   90.00
_cell.angle_beta   90.00
_cell.angle_gamma   90.00
#
_symmetry.space_group_name_H-M   'P 1'
#
loop_
_entity.id
_entity.type
_entity.pdbx_description
1 polymer ?
#
loop_
_entity_poly.entity_id
_entity_poly.type
_entity_poly.pdbx_seq_one_letter_code
_entity_poly.pdbx_strand_id
1 'polypeptide(L)'
;MNIFFRLISYFLQRFLLSLLLLAFLVSCASTDKRTTADDSLQNEMASYKHAAWQVDAVAENDAINILLGEADMLIEKKAFNAATDKLERVLRIKPEYAPAWSRLSWLALQTNSPKRSVQMAKRSNSFAFSNPELQSLNASFIREANKKLNKQ
;
A
#
# COMPACT_ATOMS: atom_id res chain seq x y z
N MET A 1 -60.67 21.80 14.01
CA MET A 1 -59.65 22.54 13.25
C MET A 1 -58.20 22.29 13.69
N ASN A 2 -57.90 21.35 14.63
CA ASN A 2 -56.53 21.11 15.12
C ASN A 2 -55.82 19.88 14.54
N ILE A 3 -56.55 18.93 13.93
CA ILE A 3 -55.97 17.69 13.38
C ILE A 3 -55.34 17.93 12.01
N PHE A 4 -55.95 18.80 11.19
CA PHE A 4 -55.48 19.10 9.83
C PHE A 4 -54.12 19.82 9.82
N PHE A 5 -53.93 20.79 10.73
CA PHE A 5 -52.64 21.47 10.90
C PHE A 5 -51.53 20.55 11.39
N ARG A 6 -51.86 19.55 12.24
CA ARG A 6 -50.88 18.56 12.70
C ARG A 6 -50.46 17.63 11.56
N LEU A 7 -51.40 17.15 10.74
CA LEU A 7 -51.06 16.33 9.58
C LEU A 7 -50.16 17.07 8.58
N ILE A 8 -50.47 18.33 8.28
CA ILE A 8 -49.68 19.17 7.36
C ILE A 8 -48.26 19.37 7.92
N SER A 9 -48.13 19.67 9.22
CA SER A 9 -46.83 19.83 9.88
C SER A 9 -45.99 18.54 9.84
N TYR A 10 -46.59 17.38 10.12
CA TYR A 10 -45.92 16.09 10.00
C TYR A 10 -45.48 15.78 8.56
N PHE A 11 -46.29 16.15 7.57
CA PHE A 11 -45.96 15.94 6.16
C PHE A 11 -44.80 16.84 5.72
N LEU A 12 -44.82 18.12 6.11
CA LEU A 12 -43.72 19.06 5.87
C LEU A 12 -42.42 18.64 6.57
N GLN A 13 -42.50 18.16 7.81
CA GLN A 13 -41.32 17.70 8.55
C GLN A 13 -40.70 16.45 7.94
N ARG A 14 -41.52 15.48 7.48
CA ARG A 14 -41.03 14.30 6.76
C ARG A 14 -40.45 14.64 5.39
N PHE A 15 -41.05 15.61 4.69
CA PHE A 15 -40.54 16.11 3.43
C PHE A 15 -39.19 16.82 3.60
N LEU A 16 -39.04 17.66 4.64
CA LEU A 16 -37.76 18.30 4.96
C LEU A 16 -36.67 17.27 5.31
N LEU A 17 -37.01 16.25 6.09
CA LEU A 17 -36.07 15.17 6.44
C LEU A 17 -35.65 14.34 5.22
N SER A 18 -36.54 14.07 4.26
CA SER A 18 -36.16 13.35 3.04
C SER A 18 -35.29 14.21 2.12
N LEU A 19 -35.54 15.52 2.05
CA LEU A 19 -34.73 16.46 1.27
C LEU A 19 -33.29 16.56 1.83
N LEU A 20 -33.15 16.50 3.16
CA LEU A 20 -31.86 16.50 3.86
C LEU A 20 -31.08 15.19 3.64
N LEU A 21 -31.77 14.05 3.53
CA LEU A 21 -31.16 12.75 3.19
C LEU A 21 -30.69 12.68 1.72
N LEU A 22 -31.39 13.33 0.79
CA LEU A 22 -30.99 13.37 -0.62
C LEU A 22 -29.75 14.24 -0.88
N ALA A 23 -29.48 15.23 -0.03
CA ALA A 23 -28.31 16.10 -0.14
C ALA A 23 -26.96 15.39 0.12
N PHE A 24 -26.97 14.21 0.77
CA PHE A 24 -25.75 13.42 1.04
C PHE A 24 -25.35 12.46 -0.10
N LEU A 25 -26.14 12.35 -1.18
CA LEU A 25 -25.86 11.43 -2.28
C LEU A 25 -25.14 12.07 -3.48
N VAL A 26 -24.77 13.36 -3.41
CA VAL A 26 -23.99 14.05 -4.45
C VAL A 26 -22.55 14.26 -3.99
N SER A 27 -21.79 13.17 -3.89
CA SER A 27 -20.33 13.22 -3.87
C SER A 27 -19.74 11.98 -4.52
N CYS A 28 -19.85 11.93 -5.85
CA CYS A 28 -19.06 11.07 -6.73
C CYS A 28 -18.81 11.82 -8.04
N ALA A 29 -17.97 12.85 -8.00
CA ALA A 29 -17.34 13.39 -9.20
C ALA A 29 -15.88 12.95 -9.19
N SER A 30 -15.64 11.72 -9.64
CA SER A 30 -14.31 11.21 -9.97
C SER A 30 -13.88 11.89 -11.26
N THR A 31 -12.94 12.83 -11.20
CA THR A 31 -12.39 13.49 -12.37
C THR A 31 -11.52 12.52 -13.18
N ASP A 32 -11.95 12.31 -14.42
CA ASP A 32 -11.29 11.49 -15.43
C ASP A 32 -9.94 12.10 -15.87
N LYS A 33 -8.98 11.22 -16.14
CA LYS A 33 -7.58 11.51 -16.49
C LYS A 33 -7.45 12.21 -17.84
N ARG A 34 -6.58 13.23 -17.92
CA ARG A 34 -5.96 13.66 -19.18
C ARG A 34 -4.50 13.21 -19.21
N THR A 35 -4.25 12.21 -20.05
CA THR A 35 -2.93 11.73 -20.44
C THR A 35 -2.29 12.73 -21.39
N THR A 36 -1.16 13.33 -21.02
CA THR A 36 -0.21 13.92 -21.98
C THR A 36 0.90 12.91 -22.24
N ALA A 37 1.27 12.79 -23.50
CA ALA A 37 2.10 11.75 -24.11
C ALA A 37 3.60 11.79 -23.73
N ASP A 38 3.91 11.84 -22.43
CA ASP A 38 5.25 11.66 -21.83
C ASP A 38 5.21 10.69 -20.62
N ASP A 39 4.09 9.98 -20.44
CA ASP A 39 3.78 9.21 -19.22
C ASP A 39 4.09 7.69 -19.37
N SER A 40 4.68 7.26 -20.49
CA SER A 40 4.89 5.83 -20.79
C SER A 40 6.20 5.26 -20.24
N LEU A 41 7.12 6.09 -19.75
CA LEU A 41 8.36 5.65 -19.07
C LEU A 41 8.30 5.84 -17.54
N GLN A 42 7.52 6.81 -17.04
CA GLN A 42 7.35 7.03 -15.59
C GLN A 42 6.45 5.97 -14.92
N ASN A 43 5.52 5.37 -15.66
CA ASN A 43 4.47 4.51 -15.09
C ASN A 43 4.95 3.09 -14.69
N GLU A 44 6.09 2.62 -15.23
CA GLU A 44 6.67 1.33 -14.81
C GLU A 44 7.53 1.48 -13.52
N MET A 45 8.18 2.64 -13.34
CA MET A 45 8.98 2.95 -12.15
C MET A 45 8.13 3.28 -10.91
N ALA A 46 6.91 3.80 -11.11
CA ALA A 46 5.98 4.11 -10.03
C ALA A 46 5.47 2.87 -9.27
N SER A 47 5.64 1.66 -9.83
CA SER A 47 5.03 0.46 -9.27
C SER A 47 5.75 -0.15 -8.06
N TYR A 48 7.06 0.12 -7.87
CA TYR A 48 7.84 -0.57 -6.83
C TYR A 48 8.08 0.27 -5.57
N LYS A 49 8.09 1.61 -5.66
CA LYS A 49 8.29 2.49 -4.48
C LYS A 49 6.99 2.57 -3.68
N HIS A 50 6.77 1.60 -2.80
CA HIS A 50 5.62 1.62 -1.92
C HIS A 50 5.78 2.66 -0.81
N ALA A 51 4.79 3.54 -0.64
CA ALA A 51 4.79 4.54 0.42
C ALA A 51 4.98 3.93 1.82
N ALA A 52 4.44 2.73 2.06
CA ALA A 52 4.58 2.01 3.33
C ALA A 52 6.02 1.59 3.67
N TRP A 53 6.98 1.70 2.75
CA TRP A 53 8.41 1.48 3.02
C TRP A 53 9.13 2.74 3.50
N GLN A 54 8.51 3.91 3.34
CA GLN A 54 8.99 5.15 3.93
C GLN A 54 8.57 5.13 5.40
N VAL A 55 9.54 5.13 6.31
CA VAL A 55 9.28 5.23 7.75
C VAL A 55 10.03 6.46 8.22
N ASP A 56 9.33 7.39 8.88
CA ASP A 56 9.92 8.66 9.31
C ASP A 56 11.07 8.46 10.33
N ALA A 57 11.11 7.30 11.00
CA ALA A 57 12.16 6.87 11.92
C ALA A 57 13.46 6.37 11.24
N VAL A 58 13.55 6.41 9.91
CA VAL A 58 14.76 6.11 9.12
C VAL A 58 15.87 7.15 9.36
N ALA A 59 15.55 8.26 10.06
CA ALA A 59 16.48 9.31 10.43
C ALA A 59 17.63 8.90 11.36
N GLU A 60 17.65 7.69 11.94
CA GLU A 60 18.61 7.34 13.00
C GLU A 60 19.83 6.50 12.55
N ASN A 61 19.90 6.01 11.30
CA ASN A 61 21.04 5.18 10.87
C ASN A 61 21.46 5.39 9.40
N ASP A 62 22.52 6.17 9.20
CA ASP A 62 23.07 6.48 7.88
C ASP A 62 23.43 5.24 7.06
N ALA A 63 23.98 4.21 7.70
CA ALA A 63 24.35 2.98 7.00
C ALA A 63 23.12 2.23 6.46
N ILE A 64 22.03 2.17 7.24
CA ILE A 64 20.76 1.62 6.77
C ILE A 64 20.24 2.47 5.60
N ASN A 65 20.30 3.79 5.69
CA ASN A 65 19.76 4.69 4.67
C ASN A 65 20.50 4.54 3.33
N ILE A 66 21.83 4.48 3.40
CA ILE A 66 22.68 4.21 2.23
C ILE A 66 22.32 2.86 1.62
N LEU A 67 22.23 1.80 2.42
CA LEU A 67 21.90 0.46 1.91
C LEU A 67 20.50 0.40 1.29
N LEU A 68 19.51 1.09 1.86
CA LEU A 68 18.17 1.17 1.29
C LEU A 68 18.16 1.95 -0.02
N GLY A 69 18.87 3.08 -0.10
CA GLY A 69 19.03 3.83 -1.35
C GLY A 69 19.74 3.02 -2.43
N GLU A 70 20.80 2.29 -2.09
CA GLU A 70 21.47 1.37 -2.99
C GLU A 70 20.55 0.24 -3.46
N ALA A 71 19.75 -0.34 -2.55
CA ALA A 71 18.77 -1.37 -2.89
C ALA A 71 17.74 -0.84 -3.89
N ASP A 72 17.18 0.35 -3.65
CA ASP A 72 16.18 0.97 -4.51
C ASP A 72 16.78 1.27 -5.91
N MET A 73 18.01 1.81 -5.99
CA MET A 73 18.72 1.97 -7.27
C MET A 73 18.95 0.65 -8.01
N LEU A 74 19.27 -0.43 -7.29
CA LEU A 74 19.48 -1.75 -7.88
C LEU A 74 18.16 -2.37 -8.35
N ILE A 75 17.05 -2.12 -7.65
CA ILE A 75 15.70 -2.49 -8.08
C ILE A 75 15.34 -1.80 -9.40
N GLU A 76 15.60 -0.49 -9.53
CA GLU A 76 15.37 0.27 -10.77
C GLU A 76 16.15 -0.33 -11.95
N LYS A 77 17.37 -0.82 -11.68
CA LYS A 77 18.22 -1.48 -12.67
C LYS A 77 17.87 -2.96 -12.91
N LYS A 78 16.79 -3.47 -12.30
CA LYS A 78 16.38 -4.89 -12.31
C LYS A 78 17.49 -5.84 -11.79
N ALA A 79 18.44 -5.33 -11.03
CA ALA A 79 19.55 -6.09 -10.44
C ALA A 79 19.13 -6.74 -9.12
N PHE A 80 18.13 -7.63 -9.18
CA PHE A 80 17.43 -8.14 -7.99
C PHE A 80 18.30 -8.91 -7.00
N ASN A 81 19.32 -9.64 -7.47
CA ASN A 81 20.25 -10.33 -6.58
C ASN A 81 21.08 -9.33 -5.76
N ALA A 82 21.64 -8.33 -6.42
CA ALA A 82 22.40 -7.29 -5.73
C ALA A 82 21.51 -6.46 -4.77
N ALA A 83 20.26 -6.17 -5.16
CA ALA A 83 19.30 -5.50 -4.28
C ALA A 83 18.99 -6.35 -3.03
N THR A 84 18.84 -7.67 -3.20
CA THR A 84 18.67 -8.63 -2.10
C THR A 84 19.85 -8.55 -1.12
N ASP A 85 21.08 -8.53 -1.63
CA ASP A 85 22.28 -8.43 -0.77
C ASP A 85 22.28 -7.14 0.08
N LYS A 86 21.84 -6.01 -0.48
CA LYS A 86 21.73 -4.75 0.26
C LYS A 86 20.69 -4.83 1.37
N LEU A 87 19.52 -5.42 1.08
CA LEU A 87 18.44 -5.57 2.07
C LEU A 87 18.82 -6.57 3.16
N GLU A 88 19.52 -7.66 2.83
CA GLU A 88 20.04 -8.59 3.83
C GLU A 88 21.10 -7.94 4.73
N ARG A 89 21.91 -7.01 4.20
CA ARG A 89 22.81 -6.19 5.02
C ARG A 89 22.06 -5.28 5.98
N VAL A 90 20.96 -4.66 5.55
CA VAL A 90 20.08 -3.89 6.46
C VAL A 90 19.62 -4.78 7.60
N LEU A 91 19.20 -6.01 7.30
CA LEU A 91 18.73 -6.97 8.30
C LEU A 91 19.84 -7.54 9.19
N ARG A 92 21.11 -7.52 8.76
CA ARG A 92 22.24 -7.80 9.65
C ARG A 92 22.48 -6.69 10.67
N ILE A 93 22.20 -5.43 10.30
CA ILE A 93 22.31 -4.27 11.20
C ILE A 93 21.09 -4.21 12.14
N LYS A 94 19.89 -4.38 11.58
CA LYS A 94 18.62 -4.30 12.29
C LYS A 94 17.68 -5.44 11.86
N PRO A 95 17.74 -6.62 12.53
CA PRO A 95 16.96 -7.80 12.17
C PRO A 95 15.44 -7.60 12.20
N GLU A 96 14.95 -6.65 13.00
CA GLU A 96 13.55 -6.27 13.15
C GLU A 96 13.09 -5.16 12.21
N TYR A 97 13.93 -4.73 11.26
CA TYR A 97 13.55 -3.66 10.33
C TYR A 97 12.51 -4.14 9.30
N ALA A 98 11.23 -3.98 9.66
CA ALA A 98 10.09 -4.49 8.89
C ALA A 98 10.07 -4.09 7.40
N PRO A 99 10.42 -2.85 7.00
CA PRO A 99 10.43 -2.48 5.59
C PRO A 99 11.41 -3.28 4.73
N ALA A 100 12.58 -3.68 5.25
CA ALA A 100 13.53 -4.51 4.48
C ALA A 100 12.97 -5.92 4.22
N TRP A 101 12.33 -6.54 5.22
CA TRP A 101 11.61 -7.81 5.02
C TRP A 101 10.49 -7.68 3.97
N SER A 102 9.76 -6.57 3.97
CA SER A 102 8.70 -6.31 2.98
C SER A 102 9.27 -6.14 1.57
N ARG A 103 10.36 -5.38 1.40
CA ARG A 103 11.10 -5.27 0.13
C ARG A 103 11.59 -6.63 -0.39
N LEU A 104 12.12 -7.48 0.49
CA LEU A 104 12.51 -8.85 0.14
C LEU A 104 11.33 -9.72 -0.31
N SER A 105 10.14 -9.52 0.27
CA SER A 105 8.92 -10.19 -0.19
C SER A 105 8.55 -9.80 -1.62
N TRP A 106 8.62 -8.50 -1.93
CA TRP A 106 8.36 -7.99 -3.27
C TRP A 106 9.38 -8.54 -4.28
N LEU A 107 10.68 -8.50 -3.96
CA LEU A 107 11.75 -9.07 -4.80
C LEU A 107 11.56 -10.56 -5.07
N ALA A 108 11.09 -11.32 -4.08
CA ALA A 108 10.78 -12.73 -4.25
C ALA A 108 9.62 -12.97 -5.25
N LEU A 109 8.65 -12.07 -5.35
CA LEU A 109 7.62 -12.15 -6.41
C LEU A 109 8.21 -11.86 -7.79
N GLN A 110 9.11 -10.87 -7.89
CA GLN A 110 9.78 -10.51 -9.15
C GLN A 110 10.67 -11.64 -9.69
N THR A 111 11.25 -12.43 -8.78
CA THR A 111 12.14 -13.56 -9.09
C THR A 111 11.43 -14.92 -9.07
N ASN A 112 10.09 -14.93 -9.23
CA ASN A 112 9.26 -16.13 -9.28
C ASN A 112 9.46 -17.12 -8.12
N SER A 113 9.68 -16.57 -6.92
CA SER A 113 9.89 -17.31 -5.66
C SER A 113 8.73 -17.09 -4.67
N PRO A 114 7.49 -17.49 -5.00
CA PRO A 114 6.30 -17.14 -4.22
C PRO A 114 6.30 -17.69 -2.78
N LYS A 115 6.88 -18.88 -2.53
CA LYS A 115 7.03 -19.41 -1.15
C LYS A 115 7.90 -18.48 -0.29
N ARG A 116 9.02 -17.97 -0.86
CA ARG A 116 9.91 -17.01 -0.19
C ARG A 116 9.17 -15.70 0.07
N SER A 117 8.39 -15.19 -0.88
CA SER A 117 7.58 -13.99 -0.69
C SER A 117 6.67 -14.09 0.54
N VAL A 118 5.91 -15.19 0.68
CA VAL A 118 5.05 -15.41 1.86
C VAL A 118 5.85 -15.39 3.16
N GLN A 119 7.00 -16.03 3.21
CA GLN A 119 7.85 -16.07 4.40
C GLN A 119 8.34 -14.66 4.78
N MET A 120 8.85 -13.90 3.82
CA MET A 120 9.38 -12.55 4.05
C MET A 120 8.27 -11.57 4.47
N ALA A 121 7.10 -11.60 3.84
CA ALA A 121 5.96 -10.77 4.21
C ALA A 121 5.44 -11.07 5.61
N LYS A 122 5.35 -12.36 6.00
CA LYS A 122 4.98 -12.75 7.37
C LYS A 122 5.99 -12.26 8.39
N ARG A 123 7.30 -12.36 8.08
CA ARG A 123 8.36 -11.85 8.94
C ARG A 123 8.31 -10.33 9.08
N SER A 124 7.99 -9.61 8.00
CA SER A 124 7.75 -8.16 8.07
C SER A 124 6.56 -7.84 8.99
N ASN A 125 5.45 -8.55 8.87
CA ASN A 125 4.27 -8.36 9.74
C ASN A 125 4.56 -8.62 11.22
N SER A 126 5.46 -9.56 11.55
CA SER A 126 5.86 -9.79 12.96
C SER A 126 6.68 -8.64 13.56
N PHE A 127 7.04 -7.63 12.79
CA PHE A 127 7.73 -6.43 13.26
C PHE A 127 6.97 -5.12 12.96
N ALA A 128 5.96 -5.16 12.07
CA ALA A 128 5.19 -4.01 11.63
C ALA A 128 3.96 -3.68 12.51
N PHE A 129 3.99 -4.00 13.81
CA PHE A 129 2.79 -3.96 14.68
C PHE A 129 2.05 -2.62 14.66
N SER A 130 2.76 -1.50 14.61
CA SER A 130 2.21 -0.15 14.60
C SER A 130 2.11 0.47 13.20
N ASN A 131 2.27 -0.31 12.13
CA ASN A 131 2.27 0.18 10.75
C ASN A 131 1.23 -0.62 9.90
N PRO A 132 -0.06 -0.27 9.99
CA PRO A 132 -1.13 -0.98 9.28
C PRO A 132 -0.99 -0.87 7.75
N GLU A 133 -0.39 0.20 7.24
CA GLU A 133 -0.11 0.38 5.80
C GLU A 133 0.87 -0.69 5.31
N LEU A 134 1.95 -0.93 6.05
CA LEU A 134 2.94 -1.97 5.74
C LEU A 134 2.33 -3.37 5.89
N GLN A 135 1.48 -3.58 6.88
CA GLN A 135 0.74 -4.85 7.04
C GLN A 135 -0.18 -5.11 5.84
N SER A 136 -0.91 -4.10 5.38
CA SER A 136 -1.78 -4.19 4.21
C SER A 136 -0.99 -4.48 2.94
N LEU A 137 0.16 -3.84 2.77
CA LEU A 137 1.09 -4.11 1.67
C LEU A 137 1.58 -5.57 1.71
N ASN A 138 2.05 -6.04 2.85
CA ASN A 138 2.51 -7.42 3.02
C ASN A 138 1.39 -8.44 2.75
N ALA A 139 0.15 -8.12 3.15
CA ALA A 139 -1.01 -8.96 2.84
C ALA A 139 -1.27 -9.04 1.33
N SER A 140 -1.02 -7.97 0.57
CA SER A 140 -1.13 -7.99 -0.90
C SER A 140 -0.11 -8.94 -1.52
N PHE A 141 1.15 -8.90 -1.05
CA PHE A 141 2.20 -9.82 -1.51
C PHE A 141 1.86 -11.28 -1.20
N ILE A 142 1.33 -11.56 0.00
CA ILE A 142 0.91 -12.92 0.37
C ILE A 142 -0.21 -13.42 -0.56
N ARG A 143 -1.21 -12.59 -0.85
CA ARG A 143 -2.30 -12.96 -1.77
C ARG A 143 -1.77 -13.24 -3.17
N GLU A 144 -0.88 -12.39 -3.69
CA GLU A 144 -0.29 -12.58 -5.01
C GLU A 144 0.55 -13.86 -5.07
N ALA A 145 1.39 -14.10 -4.07
CA ALA A 145 2.21 -15.30 -3.96
C ALA A 145 1.34 -16.57 -3.95
N ASN A 146 0.26 -16.58 -3.15
CA ASN A 146 -0.67 -17.71 -3.08
C ASN A 146 -1.39 -17.95 -4.42
N LYS A 147 -1.76 -16.90 -5.14
CA LYS A 147 -2.33 -17.02 -6.49
C LYS A 147 -1.36 -17.70 -7.46
N LYS A 148 -0.05 -17.42 -7.36
CA LYS A 148 0.98 -18.08 -8.19
C LYS A 148 1.17 -19.54 -7.78
N LEU A 149 1.17 -19.85 -6.48
CA LEU A 149 1.30 -21.22 -5.97
C LEU A 149 0.14 -22.13 -6.39
N ASN A 150 -1.08 -21.62 -6.39
CA ASN A 150 -2.28 -22.40 -6.75
C ASN A 150 -2.42 -22.65 -8.26
N LYS A 151 -1.56 -22.06 -9.09
CA LYS A 151 -1.53 -22.24 -10.55
C LYS A 151 -0.48 -23.25 -11.02
N GLN A 152 0.35 -23.75 -10.11
CA GLN A 152 1.38 -24.76 -10.37
C GLN A 152 0.81 -26.15 -10.10
#